data_AF-A0A349A4R5-F1
#
_entry.id   AF-A0A349A4R5-F1
#
_cell.length_a   1.000
_cell.length_b   1.000
_cell.length_c   1.000
_cell.angle_alpha   90.00
_cell.angle_beta   90.00
_cell.angle_gamma   90.00
#
_symmetry.space_group_name_H-M   'P 1'
#
loop_
_entity.id
_entity.type
_entity.pdbx_description
1 polymer ?
#
loop_
_entity_poly.entity_id
_entity_poly.type
_entity_poly.pdbx_seq_one_letter_code
_entity_poly.pdbx_strand_id
1 'polypeptide(L)'
;MTPGGHSKRGDHIMTPLERQFALKKRGITQKQVAEAIGVSPISVSDVIRGQRVSDRIMRGIAAAIGKDVRQVFPQYYLRPPLRSTSKADRAA
;
A
#
# COMPACT_ATOMS: atom_id res chain seq x y z
N MET A 1 -24.47 -13.28 6.96
CA MET A 1 -23.82 -11.95 6.99
C MET A 1 -22.32 -12.11 6.71
N THR A 2 -21.92 -11.86 5.46
CA THR A 2 -20.66 -11.26 4.94
C THR A 2 -20.84 -11.30 3.42
N PRO A 3 -20.96 -10.16 2.70
CA PRO A 3 -21.23 -10.22 1.27
C PRO A 3 -20.00 -10.67 0.49
N GLY A 4 -20.19 -11.72 -0.30
CA GLY A 4 -19.77 -11.91 -1.70
C GLY A 4 -18.36 -11.52 -2.16
N GLY A 5 -17.69 -12.51 -2.79
CA GLY A 5 -16.69 -12.36 -3.85
C GLY A 5 -15.41 -11.61 -3.44
N HIS A 6 -14.22 -11.94 -3.88
CA HIS A 6 -13.80 -12.00 -5.27
C HIS A 6 -12.53 -12.86 -5.27
N SER A 7 -12.58 -14.01 -5.93
CA SER A 7 -11.38 -14.76 -6.31
C SER A 7 -11.52 -15.08 -7.78
N LYS A 8 -10.95 -14.21 -8.61
CA LYS A 8 -10.61 -14.51 -10.00
C LYS A 8 -9.11 -14.30 -10.11
N ARG A 9 -8.39 -15.39 -10.40
CA ARG A 9 -6.94 -15.45 -10.64
C ARG A 9 -6.49 -14.33 -11.60
N GLY A 10 -5.33 -13.73 -11.31
CA GLY A 10 -4.67 -12.67 -12.09
C GLY A 10 -4.36 -11.45 -11.21
N ASP A 11 -3.08 -11.14 -11.00
CA ASP A 11 -2.53 -9.92 -10.34
C ASP A 11 -3.47 -9.14 -9.41
N HIS A 12 -3.61 -9.59 -8.15
CA HIS A 12 -4.51 -8.92 -7.20
C HIS A 12 -3.87 -7.65 -6.64
N ILE A 13 -4.24 -6.52 -7.23
CA ILE A 13 -4.10 -5.19 -6.64
C ILE A 13 -4.75 -5.19 -5.26
N MET A 14 -3.98 -5.04 -4.18
CA MET A 14 -4.54 -4.99 -2.83
C MET A 14 -5.39 -3.73 -2.61
N THR A 15 -6.68 -3.94 -2.36
CA THR A 15 -7.64 -2.89 -1.99
C THR A 15 -7.43 -2.41 -0.53
N PRO A 16 -7.95 -1.23 -0.14
CA PRO A 16 -7.94 -0.77 1.26
C PRO A 16 -8.48 -1.81 2.26
N LEU A 17 -9.56 -2.51 1.88
CA LEU A 17 -10.18 -3.55 2.71
C LEU A 17 -9.26 -4.76 2.88
N GLU A 18 -8.61 -5.21 1.81
CA GLU A 18 -7.65 -6.31 1.87
C GLU A 18 -6.43 -5.96 2.72
N ARG A 19 -5.97 -4.71 2.69
CA ARG A 19 -4.89 -4.23 3.57
C ARG A 19 -5.29 -4.31 5.05
N GLN A 20 -6.50 -3.88 5.39
CA GLN A 20 -7.01 -4.01 6.76
C GLN A 20 -7.16 -5.47 7.18
N PHE A 21 -7.71 -6.32 6.30
CA PHE A 21 -7.87 -7.74 6.58
C PHE A 21 -6.52 -8.45 6.74
N ALA A 22 -5.51 -8.10 5.95
CA ALA A 22 -4.17 -8.67 6.06
C ALA A 22 -3.50 -8.34 7.39
N LEU A 23 -3.64 -7.10 7.88
CA LEU A 23 -3.18 -6.71 9.22
C LEU A 23 -3.93 -7.50 10.30
N LYS A 24 -5.26 -7.57 10.20
CA LYS A 24 -6.10 -8.30 11.17
C LYS A 24 -5.77 -9.80 11.21
N LYS A 25 -5.53 -10.43 10.06
CA LYS A 25 -5.13 -11.84 9.95
C LYS A 25 -3.82 -12.14 10.69
N ARG A 26 -2.94 -11.15 10.82
CA ARG A 26 -1.69 -11.25 11.57
C ARG A 26 -1.83 -10.84 13.05
N GLY A 27 -3.03 -10.45 13.49
CA GLY A 27 -3.25 -9.93 14.84
C GLY A 27 -2.59 -8.56 15.08
N ILE A 28 -2.20 -7.86 14.01
CA ILE A 28 -1.55 -6.55 14.10
C ILE A 28 -2.60 -5.46 13.95
N THR A 29 -2.62 -4.55 14.91
CA THR A 29 -3.50 -3.36 14.88
C THR A 29 -2.82 -2.18 14.19
N GLN A 30 -3.60 -1.25 13.64
CA GLN A 30 -3.06 -0.02 13.05
C GLN A 30 -2.30 0.83 14.08
N LYS A 31 -2.72 0.78 15.35
CA LYS A 31 -2.04 1.46 16.46
C LYS A 31 -0.63 0.91 16.68
N GLN A 32 -0.46 -0.42 16.66
CA GLN A 32 0.87 -1.04 16.78
C GLN A 32 1.78 -0.68 15.62
N VAL A 33 1.24 -0.62 14.39
CA VAL A 33 2.01 -0.15 13.22
C VAL A 33 2.44 1.32 13.40
N ALA A 34 1.53 2.16 13.89
CA ALA A 34 1.82 3.57 14.18
C ALA A 34 2.92 3.73 15.24
N GLU A 35 2.85 2.98 16.34
CA GLU A 35 3.84 2.99 17.42
C GLU A 35 5.21 2.51 16.94
N ALA A 36 5.27 1.43 16.16
CA ALA A 36 6.50 0.91 15.60
C ALA A 36 7.22 1.89 14.67
N ILE A 37 6.46 2.73 13.96
CA ILE A 37 7.01 3.72 13.02
C ILE A 37 7.18 5.10 13.70
N GLY A 38 6.55 5.34 14.85
CA GLY A 38 6.54 6.62 15.55
C GLY A 38 5.65 7.67 14.87
N VAL A 39 4.45 7.29 14.41
CA VAL A 39 3.48 8.19 13.76
C VAL A 39 2.10 8.10 14.41
N SER A 40 1.21 9.06 14.09
CA SER A 40 -0.18 9.00 14.54
C SER A 40 -0.95 7.84 13.89
N PRO A 41 -1.80 7.10 14.65
CA PRO A 41 -2.69 6.07 14.09
C PRO A 41 -3.60 6.57 12.97
N ILE A 42 -4.00 7.86 13.01
CA ILE A 42 -4.81 8.49 11.97
C ILE A 42 -4.05 8.51 10.64
N SER A 43 -2.76 8.84 10.67
CA SER A 43 -1.92 8.86 9.47
C SER A 43 -1.78 7.47 8.86
N VAL A 44 -1.71 6.42 9.68
CA VAL A 44 -1.72 5.03 9.21
C VAL A 44 -3.06 4.69 8.56
N SER A 45 -4.18 5.08 9.20
CA SER A 45 -5.53 4.86 8.66
C SER A 45 -5.74 5.54 7.30
N ASP A 46 -5.26 6.76 7.14
CA ASP A 46 -5.40 7.52 5.89
C ASP A 46 -4.57 6.92 4.76
N VAL A 47 -3.38 6.41 5.07
CA VAL A 47 -2.55 5.66 4.10
C VAL A 47 -3.19 4.33 3.72
N ILE A 48 -3.76 3.60 4.69
CA ILE A 48 -4.52 2.36 4.43
C ILE A 48 -5.75 2.63 3.56
N ARG A 49 -6.43 3.76 3.74
CA ARG A 49 -7.58 4.16 2.91
C ARG A 49 -7.18 4.77 1.56
N GLY A 50 -5.89 5.04 1.35
CA GLY A 50 -5.37 5.70 0.15
C GLY A 50 -5.66 7.20 0.08
N GLN A 51 -6.09 7.81 1.18
CA GLN A 51 -6.35 9.25 1.28
C GLN A 51 -5.06 10.07 1.40
N ARG A 52 -3.99 9.44 1.90
CA ARG A 52 -2.67 10.04 2.02
C ARG A 52 -1.60 9.10 1.49
N VAL A 53 -0.55 9.69 0.92
CA VAL A 53 0.63 8.97 0.43
C VAL A 53 1.81 9.29 1.33
N SER A 54 2.50 8.27 1.81
CA SER A 54 3.74 8.40 2.58
C SER A 54 4.56 7.12 2.45
N ASP A 55 5.72 7.20 1.80
CA ASP A 55 6.61 6.06 1.57
C ASP A 55 6.99 5.37 2.90
N ARG A 56 7.37 6.14 3.93
CA ARG A 56 7.70 5.63 5.27
C ARG A 56 6.57 4.77 5.87
N ILE A 57 5.33 5.28 5.82
CA ILE A 57 4.17 4.58 6.38
C ILE A 57 3.80 3.37 5.51
N MET A 58 3.86 3.50 4.18
CA MET A 58 3.58 2.40 3.25
C MET A 58 4.54 1.23 3.44
N ARG A 59 5.84 1.51 3.57
CA ARG A 59 6.86 0.49 3.86
C ARG A 59 6.62 -0.19 5.20
N GLY A 60 6.31 0.58 6.24
CA GLY A 60 6.00 0.02 7.55
C GLY A 60 4.76 -0.87 7.56
N ILE A 61 3.69 -0.47 6.85
CA ILE A 61 2.49 -1.31 6.66
C ILE A 61 2.85 -2.59 5.87
N ALA A 62 3.63 -2.47 4.80
CA ALA A 62 4.03 -3.61 3.98
C ALA A 62 4.91 -4.60 4.76
N ALA A 63 5.84 -4.10 5.57
CA ALA A 63 6.66 -4.90 6.49
C ALA A 63 5.80 -5.61 7.54
N ALA A 64 4.82 -4.92 8.14
CA ALA A 64 3.88 -5.53 9.09
C ALA A 64 3.04 -6.64 8.43
N ILE A 65 2.63 -6.45 7.17
CA ILE A 65 1.91 -7.46 6.38
C ILE A 65 2.85 -8.59 5.90
N GLY A 66 4.16 -8.35 5.83
CA GLY A 66 5.16 -9.28 5.30
C GLY A 66 5.05 -9.46 3.79
N LYS A 67 4.67 -8.40 3.06
CA LYS A 67 4.59 -8.37 1.60
C LYS A 67 5.41 -7.21 1.05
N ASP A 68 5.72 -7.28 -0.24
CA ASP A 68 6.39 -6.18 -0.91
C ASP A 68 5.49 -4.94 -1.00
N VAL A 69 6.07 -3.75 -0.85
CA VAL A 69 5.31 -2.49 -0.84
C VAL A 69 4.58 -2.23 -2.17
N ARG A 70 5.10 -2.74 -3.29
CA ARG A 70 4.47 -2.63 -4.62
C ARG A 70 3.26 -3.54 -4.75
N GLN A 71 3.22 -4.66 -4.02
CA GLN A 71 2.05 -5.53 -3.96
C GLN A 71 0.95 -4.97 -3.07
N VAL A 72 1.34 -4.28 -1.99
CA VAL A 72 0.40 -3.70 -1.02
C VAL A 72 -0.15 -2.35 -1.51
N PHE A 73 0.69 -1.55 -2.17
CA PHE A 73 0.36 -0.22 -2.69
C PHE A 73 0.69 -0.08 -4.19
N PRO A 74 0.10 -0.93 -5.06
CA PRO A 74 0.39 -0.94 -6.49
C PRO A 74 0.08 0.40 -7.17
N GLN A 75 -0.96 1.11 -6.73
CA GLN A 75 -1.35 2.39 -7.33
C GLN A 75 -0.28 3.48 -7.21
N TYR A 76 0.60 3.40 -6.22
CA TYR A 76 1.68 4.37 -6.05
C TYR A 76 2.96 3.95 -6.79
N TYR A 77 3.29 2.64 -6.78
CA TYR A 77 4.56 2.15 -7.32
C TYR A 77 4.49 1.58 -8.74
N LEU A 78 3.32 1.15 -9.21
CA LEU A 78 3.12 0.62 -10.56
C LEU A 78 2.58 1.65 -11.54
N ARG A 79 2.28 2.88 -11.09
CA ARG A 79 2.07 3.98 -12.02
C ARG A 79 3.42 4.29 -12.66
N PRO A 80 3.57 4.13 -13.99
CA PRO A 80 4.73 4.67 -14.68
C PRO A 80 4.80 6.16 -14.33
N PRO A 81 5.98 6.74 -14.07
CA PRO A 81 6.09 8.18 -13.96
C PRO A 81 5.51 8.78 -15.25
N LEU A 82 4.36 9.45 -15.15
CA LEU A 82 3.84 10.26 -16.25
C LEU A 82 4.91 11.32 -16.50
N ARG A 83 5.68 11.14 -17.58
CA ARG A 83 6.84 11.91 -18.03
C ARG A 83 8.19 11.30 -17.65
N SER A 84 8.66 10.37 -18.47
CA SER A 84 9.96 10.63 -19.09
C SER A 84 9.75 11.83 -20.02
N THR A 85 10.11 13.03 -19.56
CA THR A 85 10.55 14.04 -20.52
C THR A 85 11.93 13.58 -20.98
N SER A 86 11.95 12.64 -21.91
CA SER A 86 13.14 12.32 -22.68
C SER A 86 13.46 13.52 -23.56
N LYS A 87 14.05 14.57 -22.97
CA LYS A 87 14.90 15.49 -23.70
C LYS A 87 16.33 14.98 -23.59
N ALA A 88 16.59 13.81 -24.18
CA ALA A 88 17.91 13.23 -24.30
C ALA A 88 18.01 12.23 -25.46
N ASP A 89 17.20 12.40 -26.51
CA ASP A 89 17.50 11.83 -27.83
C ASP A 89 17.90 13.00 -28.74
N ARG A 90 19.14 13.45 -28.57
CA ARG A 90 19.82 14.32 -29.53
C ARG A 90 21.32 14.05 -29.42
N ALA A 91 21.87 13.67 -30.57
CA ALA A 91 23.28 13.52 -30.90
C ALA A 91 23.99 12.25 -30.41
N ALA A 92 24.05 11.26 -31.31
CA ALA A 92 25.30 10.65 -31.77
C ALA A 92 25.14 10.23 -33.24
#